data_AF-A0A834ICA7-F1
#
_entry.id   AF-A0A834ICA7-F1
#
_cell.length_a   1.000
_cell.length_b   1.000
_cell.length_c   1.000
_cell.angle_alpha   90.00
_cell.angle_beta   90.00
_cell.angle_gamma   90.00
#
_symmetry.space_group_name_H-M   'P 1'
#
loop_
_entity.id
_entity.type
_entity.pdbx_description
1 polymer ?
#
loop_
_entity_poly.entity_id
_entity_poly.type
_entity_poly.pdbx_seq_one_letter_code
_entity_poly.pdbx_strand_id
1 'polypeptide(L)'
;MRVLVLGLLVGLVVCSGADYICPEPDGYFPDSNDCGSFYECSFGIPFKVECPRGTYYNINVQVCDFLKKSDCGTRPTTQIPTAITTPPPTEDTDPTTIQLQK
;
A
#
# COMPACT_ATOMS: atom_id res chain seq x y z
N MET A 1 25.07 7.69 15.37
CA MET A 1 25.60 8.84 14.60
C MET A 1 27.13 8.74 14.48
N ARG A 2 27.61 7.84 13.60
CA ARG A 2 28.99 7.82 13.11
C ARG A 2 28.94 7.25 11.69
N VAL A 3 29.07 8.11 10.69
CA VAL A 3 29.16 7.71 9.28
C VAL A 3 30.63 7.75 8.91
N LEU A 4 31.25 6.58 8.74
CA LEU A 4 32.60 6.44 8.19
C LEU A 4 32.49 6.41 6.67
N VAL A 5 32.60 7.58 6.03
CA VAL A 5 32.73 7.68 4.56
C VAL A 5 34.22 7.77 4.23
N LEU A 6 34.86 6.61 4.11
CA LEU A 6 36.21 6.47 3.54
C LEU A 6 36.07 5.67 2.24
N GLY A 7 35.88 6.37 1.11
CA GLY A 7 35.81 5.71 -0.20
C GLY A 7 35.13 6.53 -1.28
N LEU A 8 35.83 7.53 -1.80
CA LEU A 8 35.52 8.17 -3.08
C LEU A 8 35.62 7.13 -4.22
N LEU A 9 34.62 7.08 -5.13
CA LEU A 9 34.66 6.62 -6.55
C LEU A 9 33.94 5.33 -7.04
N VAL A 10 33.03 4.69 -6.30
CA VAL A 10 32.11 3.72 -6.95
C VAL A 10 30.66 4.00 -6.57
N GLY A 11 29.84 4.25 -7.58
CA GLY A 11 28.48 4.76 -7.47
C GLY A 11 27.57 3.92 -6.59
N LEU A 12 27.10 4.54 -5.51
CA LEU A 12 25.95 4.05 -4.76
C LEU A 12 24.93 5.17 -4.76
N VAL A 13 24.04 5.11 -5.72
CA VAL A 13 22.70 5.68 -5.58
C VAL A 13 22.12 5.04 -4.32
N VAL A 14 22.23 5.72 -3.18
CA VAL A 14 21.63 5.25 -1.92
C VAL A 14 20.17 5.70 -1.93
N CYS A 15 19.31 4.96 -2.63
CA CYS A 15 17.87 5.09 -2.46
C CYS A 15 17.51 4.50 -1.09
N SER A 16 17.59 5.32 -0.04
CA SER A 16 17.20 4.95 1.32
C SER A 16 15.67 5.02 1.44
N GLY A 17 14.97 4.09 0.77
CA GLY A 17 13.54 3.85 0.96
C GLY A 17 13.33 2.88 2.12
N ALA A 18 12.26 3.07 2.88
CA ALA A 18 11.92 2.35 4.11
C ALA A 18 12.23 0.83 4.07
N ASP A 19 12.78 0.32 5.19
CA ASP A 19 13.26 -1.06 5.39
C ASP A 19 12.13 -2.12 5.43
N TYR A 20 11.27 -2.18 4.42
CA TYR A 20 10.32 -3.28 4.27
C TYR A 20 10.95 -4.38 3.42
N ILE A 21 10.96 -5.62 3.92
CA ILE A 21 11.45 -6.79 3.17
C ILE A 21 10.24 -7.60 2.74
N CYS A 22 10.13 -7.86 1.44
CA CYS A 22 9.09 -8.70 0.87
C CYS A 22 9.19 -10.15 1.38
N PRO A 23 8.14 -10.70 2.01
CA PRO A 23 8.11 -12.11 2.42
C PRO A 23 8.21 -13.06 1.22
N GLU A 24 7.44 -12.79 0.17
CA GLU A 24 7.50 -13.46 -1.12
C GLU A 24 7.82 -12.45 -2.23
N PRO A 25 8.42 -12.89 -3.36
CA PRO A 25 8.83 -11.99 -4.44
C PRO A 25 7.66 -11.19 -5.03
N ASP A 26 6.48 -11.80 -5.09
CA ASP A 26 5.27 -11.20 -5.64
C ASP A 26 4.11 -11.38 -4.67
N GLY A 27 3.31 -10.32 -4.47
CA GLY A 27 2.11 -10.38 -3.65
C GLY A 27 1.80 -9.10 -2.88
N TYR A 28 0.72 -9.16 -2.09
CA TYR A 28 0.21 -8.02 -1.31
C TYR A 28 0.27 -8.31 0.18
N PHE A 29 0.95 -7.44 0.92
CA PHE A 29 1.28 -7.65 2.32
C PHE A 29 0.90 -6.47 3.22
N PRO A 30 0.42 -6.71 4.44
CA PRO A 30 0.05 -5.63 5.35
C PRO A 30 1.28 -4.87 5.88
N ASP A 31 1.20 -3.53 5.92
CA ASP A 31 2.20 -2.68 6.60
C ASP A 31 2.03 -2.72 8.13
N SER A 32 2.92 -3.39 8.86
CA SER A 32 2.85 -3.49 10.33
C SER A 32 2.75 -2.13 11.08
N ASN A 33 3.15 -1.03 10.46
CA ASN A 33 3.15 0.30 11.06
C ASN A 33 2.00 1.19 10.60
N ASP A 34 1.29 0.84 9.53
CA ASP A 34 0.13 1.60 9.07
C ASP A 34 -0.95 0.70 8.47
N CYS A 35 -2.09 0.66 9.13
CA CYS A 35 -3.24 -0.10 8.67
C CYS A 35 -3.90 0.46 7.43
N GLY A 36 -3.72 1.77 7.22
CA GLY A 36 -4.16 2.46 6.04
C GLY A 36 -3.28 2.22 4.82
N SER A 37 -2.25 1.39 4.94
CA SER A 37 -1.31 1.09 3.87
C SER A 37 -1.00 -0.41 3.79
N PHE A 38 -0.55 -0.83 2.63
CA PHE A 38 -0.02 -2.17 2.36
C PHE A 38 1.22 -2.07 1.46
N TYR A 39 1.92 -3.18 1.30
CA TYR A 39 3.04 -3.33 0.39
C TYR A 39 2.64 -4.26 -0.74
N GLU A 40 2.80 -3.78 -1.96
CA GLU A 40 2.84 -4.62 -3.15
C GLU A 40 4.30 -4.99 -3.40
N CYS A 41 4.59 -6.28 -3.39
CA CYS A 41 5.89 -6.80 -3.78
C CYS A 41 5.83 -7.23 -5.23
N SER A 42 6.81 -6.80 -6.01
CA SER A 42 7.03 -7.28 -7.38
C SER A 42 8.51 -7.54 -7.59
N PHE A 43 8.87 -8.77 -7.98
CA PHE A 43 10.26 -9.22 -8.08
C PHE A 43 11.11 -8.97 -6.82
N GLY A 44 10.48 -9.03 -5.64
CA GLY A 44 11.11 -8.78 -4.34
C GLY A 44 11.31 -7.30 -4.01
N ILE A 45 10.80 -6.39 -4.84
CA ILE A 45 10.85 -4.95 -4.61
C ILE A 45 9.54 -4.51 -3.95
N PRO A 46 9.60 -3.90 -2.76
CA PRO A 46 8.41 -3.45 -2.04
C PRO A 46 7.95 -2.06 -2.50
N PHE A 47 6.68 -1.95 -2.85
CA PHE A 47 5.99 -0.71 -3.17
C PHE A 47 4.94 -0.44 -2.10
N LYS A 48 5.11 0.65 -1.35
CA LYS A 48 4.10 1.05 -0.37
C LYS A 48 2.90 1.68 -1.09
N VAL A 49 1.73 1.12 -0.86
CA VAL A 49 0.46 1.60 -1.40
C VAL A 49 -0.43 2.04 -0.25
N GLU A 50 -0.89 3.29 -0.30
CA GLU A 50 -1.83 3.84 0.67
C GLU A 50 -3.26 3.56 0.18
N CYS A 51 -4.09 3.03 1.07
CA CYS A 51 -5.50 2.83 0.80
C CYS A 51 -6.26 4.15 0.75
N PRO A 52 -7.35 4.23 -0.03
CA PRO A 52 -8.28 5.35 0.02
C PRO A 52 -8.77 5.65 1.44
N ARG A 53 -9.13 6.90 1.66
CA ARG A 53 -9.50 7.38 3.01
C ARG A 53 -10.66 6.58 3.59
N GLY A 54 -10.50 6.14 4.83
CA GLY A 54 -11.54 5.38 5.53
C GLY A 54 -11.67 3.93 5.07
N THR A 55 -10.79 3.47 4.19
CA THR A 55 -10.60 2.06 3.86
C THR A 55 -9.26 1.58 4.41
N TYR A 56 -9.16 0.28 4.64
CA TYR A 56 -8.01 -0.40 5.21
C TYR A 56 -7.70 -1.66 4.41
N TYR A 57 -6.44 -2.04 4.37
CA TYR A 57 -6.05 -3.24 3.64
C TYR A 57 -6.63 -4.50 4.30
N ASN A 58 -7.47 -5.22 3.55
CA ASN A 58 -8.08 -6.48 3.98
C ASN A 58 -7.29 -7.65 3.38
N ILE A 59 -6.56 -8.37 4.23
CA ILE A 59 -5.72 -9.51 3.83
C ILE A 59 -6.51 -10.66 3.20
N ASN A 60 -7.81 -10.81 3.53
CA ASN A 60 -8.61 -11.93 3.04
C ASN A 60 -9.01 -11.76 1.57
N VAL A 61 -9.20 -10.51 1.14
CA VAL A 61 -9.60 -10.16 -0.24
C VAL A 61 -8.48 -9.45 -1.00
N GLN A 62 -7.36 -9.16 -0.33
CA GLN A 62 -6.16 -8.49 -0.86
C GLN A 62 -6.45 -7.12 -1.51
N VAL A 63 -7.45 -6.41 -1.00
CA VAL A 63 -7.84 -5.06 -1.46
C VAL A 63 -8.10 -4.14 -0.28
N CYS A 64 -8.14 -2.83 -0.56
CA CYS A 64 -8.60 -1.83 0.40
C CYS A 64 -10.12 -1.93 0.54
N ASP A 65 -10.59 -2.20 1.75
CA ASP A 65 -12.00 -2.45 2.05
C ASP A 65 -12.47 -1.55 3.21
N PHE A 66 -13.78 -1.38 3.35
CA PHE A 66 -14.42 -0.64 4.44
C PHE A 66 -14.44 -1.47 5.72
N LEU A 67 -13.24 -1.78 6.22
CA LEU A 67 -13.07 -2.52 7.47
C LEU A 67 -13.44 -1.66 8.68
N LYS A 68 -13.88 -2.33 9.74
CA LYS A 68 -13.99 -1.69 11.05
C LYS A 68 -12.58 -1.54 11.60
N LYS A 69 -12.35 -0.50 12.41
CA LYS A 69 -11.08 -0.30 13.12
C LYS A 69 -10.66 -1.53 13.97
N SER A 70 -11.59 -2.41 14.34
CA SER A 70 -11.30 -3.68 15.03
C SER A 70 -10.50 -4.67 14.17
N ASP A 71 -10.73 -4.68 12.86
CA ASP A 71 -10.12 -5.65 11.92
C ASP A 71 -8.65 -5.28 11.62
N CYS A 72 -8.32 -4.03 11.93
CA CYS A 72 -6.99 -3.45 11.88
C CYS A 72 -6.07 -3.88 13.04
N GLY A 73 -6.65 -4.49 14.09
CA GLY A 73 -5.91 -4.88 15.29
C GLY A 73 -5.27 -3.68 16.00
N THR A 74 -3.99 -3.82 16.35
CA THR A 74 -3.21 -2.79 17.06
C THR A 74 -2.43 -1.85 16.13
N ARG A 75 -2.55 -2.01 14.80
CA ARG A 75 -1.81 -1.19 13.83
C ARG A 75 -2.38 0.24 13.86
N PRO A 76 -1.55 1.28 14.03
CA PRO A 76 -2.04 2.65 13.96
C PRO A 76 -2.45 2.99 12.53
N THR A 77 -3.28 4.03 12.38
CA THR A 77 -3.65 4.59 11.08
C THR A 77 -2.97 5.94 10.97
N THR A 78 -2.05 6.10 10.02
CA THR A 78 -1.32 7.38 9.83
C THR A 78 -1.98 8.26 8.76
N GLN A 79 -3.10 7.83 8.17
CA GLN A 79 -3.84 8.61 7.16
C GLN A 79 -4.17 10.04 7.69
N ILE A 80 -3.44 11.05 7.22
CA ILE A 80 -3.61 12.48 7.54
C ILE A 80 -5.01 12.91 7.15
N PRO A 81 -5.94 13.38 8.02
CA PRO A 81 -7.31 13.74 7.66
C PRO A 81 -7.39 14.85 6.60
N THR A 82 -7.34 14.50 5.32
CA THR A 82 -7.58 15.46 4.24
C THR A 82 -9.08 15.57 4.05
N ALA A 83 -9.59 16.79 4.19
CA ALA A 83 -10.96 17.15 3.84
C ALA A 83 -11.30 16.64 2.42
N ILE A 84 -12.56 16.25 2.26
CA ILE A 84 -13.14 15.65 1.06
C ILE A 84 -12.91 16.59 -0.14
N THR A 85 -11.86 16.33 -0.93
CA THR A 85 -11.74 16.88 -2.27
C THR A 85 -11.63 15.70 -3.21
N THR A 86 -12.82 15.27 -3.65
CA THR A 86 -13.09 14.24 -4.65
C THR A 86 -12.32 14.53 -5.95
N PRO A 87 -11.38 13.68 -6.42
CA PRO A 87 -11.21 13.50 -7.85
C PRO A 87 -12.40 12.68 -8.40
N PRO A 88 -12.89 12.98 -9.62
CA PRO A 88 -14.07 12.34 -10.19
C PRO A 88 -13.98 10.82 -10.18
N PRO A 89 -15.11 10.10 -10.04
CA PRO A 89 -15.12 8.64 -10.04
C PRO A 89 -14.57 8.19 -11.39
N THR A 90 -13.45 7.47 -11.38
CA THR A 90 -13.07 6.69 -12.55
C THR A 90 -14.02 5.49 -12.53
N GLU A 91 -14.98 5.55 -13.44
CA GLU A 91 -15.97 4.52 -13.73
C GLU A 91 -15.24 3.29 -14.26
N ASP A 92 -14.75 2.45 -13.34
CA ASP A 92 -14.33 1.09 -13.70
C ASP A 92 -15.59 0.33 -14.08
N THR A 93 -15.66 0.03 -15.37
CA THR A 93 -16.75 -0.68 -16.00
C THR A 93 -16.74 -2.12 -15.49
N ASP A 94 -17.61 -2.41 -14.52
CA ASP A 94 -17.89 -3.78 -14.07
C ASP A 94 -18.34 -4.64 -15.27
N PRO A 95 -17.64 -5.74 -15.61
CA PRO A 95 -18.03 -6.65 -16.67
C PRO A 95 -19.13 -7.61 -16.19
N THR A 96 -20.20 -7.09 -15.58
CA THR A 96 -21.32 -7.92 -15.09
C THR A 96 -22.68 -7.33 -15.43
N THR A 97 -22.93 -7.06 -16.72
CA THR A 97 -24.30 -6.98 -17.26
C THR A 97 -24.44 -7.79 -18.55
N ILE A 98 -24.36 -9.13 -18.46
CA ILE A 98 -25.07 -9.96 -19.43
C ILE A 98 -26.46 -10.20 -18.87
N GLN A 99 -27.46 -9.44 -19.32
CA GLN A 99 -28.75 -9.99 -19.72
C GLN A 99 -29.57 -9.04 -20.59
N LEU A 100 -30.06 -9.62 -21.68
CA LEU A 100 -31.20 -9.20 -22.53
C LEU A 100 -30.95 -8.14 -23.63
N GLN A 101 -30.26 -8.55 -24.68
CA GLN A 101 -30.55 -8.04 -26.03
C GLN A 101 -31.79 -8.75 -26.57
N LYS A 102 -32.91 -8.05 -26.62
CA LYS A 102 -33.99 -8.30 -27.58
C LYS A 102 -33.97 -7.17 -28.60
#